data_AF-A0A2T5J6R6-F1
#
_entry.id   AF-A0A2T5J6R6-F1
#
_cell.length_a   1.000
_cell.length_b   1.000
_cell.length_c   1.000
_cell.angle_alpha   90.00
_cell.angle_beta   90.00
_cell.angle_gamma   90.00
#
_symmetry.space_group_name_H-M   'P 1'
#
loop_
_entity.id
_entity.type
_entity.pdbx_description
1 polymer ?
#
loop_
_entity_poly.entity_id
_entity_poly.type
_entity_poly.pdbx_seq_one_letter_code
_entity_poly.pdbx_strand_id
1 'polypeptide(L)'
;MRLLITLLSFFTLTAFTGLKTSPAITAASDTSRKAPKKEIHFPDPVGINRLFYVQRDPNTNTVIYELNANRNGELDADQPVHPYWIKYADKGQKDELNYIQRKFAYGLNTKEVKPGVFDVRFVCYKKLAMTLMKHTDGKYHIFATIGKKQAILNRIFAKIEGGSFWLPNIVYVELKGIEAETGKEITERFKP
;
A
#
# COMPACT_ATOMS: atom_id res chain seq x y z
N MET A 1 17.38 10.75 -1.57
CA MET A 1 16.92 9.40 -1.16
C MET A 1 17.61 9.01 0.15
N ARG A 2 17.27 9.71 1.25
CA ARG A 2 17.83 9.55 2.61
C ARG A 2 16.91 10.25 3.62
N LEU A 3 15.63 9.84 3.69
CA LEU A 3 14.67 10.48 4.61
C LEU A 3 13.90 9.46 5.46
N LEU A 4 14.61 8.42 5.91
CA LEU A 4 14.06 7.41 6.83
C LEU A 4 15.13 6.94 7.83
N ILE A 5 15.94 7.88 8.32
CA ILE A 5 16.92 7.66 9.39
C ILE A 5 16.72 8.78 10.40
N THR A 6 15.67 8.67 11.20
CA THR A 6 15.51 9.26 12.55
C THR A 6 14.04 9.20 12.91
N LEU A 7 13.60 8.11 13.55
CA LEU A 7 12.59 8.20 14.61
C LEU A 7 12.60 6.89 15.40
N LEU A 8 13.08 7.00 16.64
CA LEU A 8 12.86 6.12 17.79
C LEU A 8 13.54 4.73 17.80
N SER A 9 14.84 4.76 18.03
CA SER A 9 15.44 3.94 19.09
C SER A 9 14.98 4.48 20.45
N PHE A 10 14.12 3.75 21.18
CA PHE A 10 13.98 3.72 22.65
C PHE A 10 12.80 2.80 23.03
N PHE A 11 13.09 1.56 23.44
CA PHE A 11 12.47 0.94 24.61
C PHE A 11 13.31 -0.27 25.08
N THR A 12 14.10 0.04 26.11
CA THR A 12 14.59 -0.76 27.25
C THR A 12 14.85 -2.27 27.13
N LEU A 13 16.14 -2.56 27.26
CA LEU A 13 16.76 -3.62 28.05
C LEU A 13 15.95 -4.06 29.30
N THR A 14 15.66 -5.35 29.39
CA THR A 14 15.63 -6.07 30.67
C THR A 14 16.47 -7.32 30.53
N ALA A 15 17.51 -7.38 31.36
CA ALA A 15 18.44 -8.49 31.48
C ALA A 15 17.74 -9.75 32.00
N PHE A 16 18.11 -10.91 31.46
CA PHE A 16 18.01 -12.18 32.17
C PHE A 16 19.34 -12.90 32.05
N THR A 17 20.03 -12.99 33.18
CA THR A 17 21.24 -13.77 33.40
C THR A 17 20.89 -15.25 33.54
N GLY A 18 21.72 -16.13 32.97
CA GLY A 18 21.60 -17.57 33.18
C GLY A 18 22.50 -18.38 32.26
N LEU A 19 23.80 -18.44 32.56
CA LEU A 19 24.73 -19.41 31.98
C LEU A 19 24.59 -20.76 32.71
N LYS A 20 24.40 -21.86 31.96
CA LYS A 20 24.89 -23.20 32.33
C LYS A 20 25.40 -23.90 31.07
N THR A 21 26.68 -24.26 31.10
CA THR A 21 27.43 -25.01 30.09
C THR A 21 27.50 -26.49 30.47
N SER A 22 27.31 -27.39 29.49
CA SER A 22 28.08 -28.65 29.28
C SER A 22 27.46 -29.52 28.16
N PRO A 23 28.17 -30.51 27.57
CA PRO A 23 28.59 -30.44 26.17
C PRO A 23 27.89 -31.42 25.21
N ALA A 24 28.32 -31.30 23.96
CA ALA A 24 27.80 -31.82 22.70
C ALA A 24 27.59 -33.34 22.56
N ILE A 25 26.54 -33.70 21.81
CA ILE A 25 26.56 -34.82 20.88
C ILE A 25 26.01 -34.32 19.53
N THR A 26 26.86 -34.46 18.52
CA THR A 26 26.66 -34.16 17.11
C THR A 26 25.64 -35.11 16.48
N ALA A 27 24.60 -34.56 15.87
CA ALA A 27 23.90 -35.18 14.74
C ALA A 27 23.49 -34.06 13.78
N ALA A 28 24.30 -33.87 12.74
CA ALA A 28 24.00 -32.95 11.66
C ALA A 28 22.82 -33.52 10.84
N SER A 29 21.61 -33.04 11.11
CA SER A 29 20.49 -33.19 10.19
C SER A 29 20.45 -31.97 9.28
N ASP A 30 21.10 -32.10 8.12
CA ASP A 30 20.87 -31.23 6.97
C ASP A 30 19.38 -31.32 6.59
N THR A 31 18.61 -30.32 6.99
CA THR A 31 17.27 -30.08 6.46
C THR A 31 17.05 -28.58 6.37
N SER A 32 17.72 -27.96 5.39
CA SER A 32 17.21 -26.75 4.75
C SER A 32 15.93 -27.08 3.97
N ARG A 33 14.86 -27.43 4.69
CA ARG A 33 13.50 -27.46 4.12
C ARG A 33 12.93 -26.06 4.30
N LYS A 34 13.12 -25.23 3.26
CA LYS A 34 12.36 -23.99 3.08
C LYS A 34 10.88 -24.36 3.19
N ALA A 35 10.21 -23.93 4.27
CA ALA A 35 8.79 -24.21 4.48
C ALA A 35 8.00 -23.82 3.22
N PRO A 36 6.99 -24.60 2.81
CA PRO A 36 6.23 -24.31 1.59
C PRO A 36 5.62 -22.91 1.71
N LYS A 37 5.93 -22.04 0.75
CA LYS A 37 5.39 -20.69 0.65
C LYS A 37 3.88 -20.83 0.43
N LYS A 38 3.09 -20.68 1.50
CA LYS A 38 1.62 -20.72 1.44
C LYS A 38 1.16 -19.77 0.35
N GLU A 39 0.41 -20.28 -0.62
CA GLU A 39 -0.20 -19.47 -1.66
C GLU A 39 -1.25 -18.56 -1.01
N ILE A 40 -1.06 -17.25 -1.12
CA ILE A 40 -1.93 -16.25 -0.49
C ILE A 40 -2.89 -15.74 -1.57
N HIS A 41 -4.17 -16.01 -1.38
CA HIS A 41 -5.22 -15.44 -2.21
C HIS A 41 -5.60 -14.05 -1.70
N PHE A 42 -5.53 -13.05 -2.56
CA PHE A 42 -5.90 -11.66 -2.24
C PHE A 42 -7.31 -11.36 -2.76
N PRO A 43 -8.28 -11.04 -1.87
CA PRO A 43 -9.61 -10.66 -2.31
C PRO A 43 -9.60 -9.36 -3.13
N ASP A 44 -10.41 -9.29 -4.17
CA ASP A 44 -10.71 -8.02 -4.82
C ASP A 44 -11.78 -7.28 -4.01
N PRO A 45 -11.47 -6.09 -3.46
CA PRO A 45 -12.43 -5.39 -2.62
C PRO A 45 -13.62 -4.90 -3.44
N VAL A 46 -14.82 -5.06 -2.87
CA VAL A 46 -16.06 -4.49 -3.39
C VAL A 46 -16.36 -3.19 -2.66
N GLY A 47 -16.89 -2.19 -3.36
CA GLY A 47 -17.15 -0.87 -2.78
C GLY A 47 -17.59 0.13 -3.83
N ILE A 48 -18.56 0.97 -3.47
CA ILE A 48 -19.04 2.09 -4.27
C ILE A 48 -18.00 3.23 -4.15
N ASN A 49 -17.78 3.99 -5.23
CA ASN A 49 -16.86 5.15 -5.24
C ASN A 49 -15.38 4.83 -4.90
N ARG A 50 -14.97 3.56 -4.94
CA ARG A 50 -13.56 3.19 -4.80
C ARG A 50 -12.77 3.72 -6.00
N LEU A 51 -11.68 4.42 -5.71
CA LEU A 51 -10.74 4.88 -6.72
C LEU A 51 -9.71 3.79 -7.02
N PHE A 52 -9.02 3.29 -6.00
CA PHE A 52 -8.06 2.19 -6.12
C PHE A 52 -7.83 1.53 -4.76
N TYR A 53 -6.99 0.50 -4.71
CA TYR A 53 -6.59 -0.16 -3.47
C TYR A 53 -5.13 -0.61 -3.48
N VAL A 54 -4.56 -0.74 -2.29
CA VAL A 54 -3.20 -1.21 -2.05
C VAL A 54 -3.24 -2.53 -1.29
N GLN A 55 -2.54 -3.53 -1.82
CA GLN A 55 -2.30 -4.82 -1.18
C GLN A 55 -0.80 -5.08 -1.06
N ARG A 56 -0.42 -5.96 -0.13
CA ARG A 56 0.98 -6.30 0.08
C ARG A 56 1.15 -7.71 0.61
N ASP A 57 2.28 -8.33 0.29
CA ASP A 57 2.68 -9.55 0.98
C ASP A 57 3.21 -9.25 2.39
N PRO A 58 3.10 -10.20 3.34
CA PRO A 58 2.33 -11.45 3.30
C PRO A 58 0.90 -11.29 3.87
N ASN A 59 0.35 -10.07 3.92
CA ASN A 59 -0.88 -9.78 4.66
C ASN A 59 -2.00 -9.36 3.71
N THR A 60 -3.12 -10.08 3.72
CA THR A 60 -4.28 -9.84 2.85
C THR A 60 -5.05 -8.56 3.18
N ASN A 61 -4.78 -7.92 4.32
CA ASN A 61 -5.36 -6.63 4.66
C ASN A 61 -5.09 -5.61 3.55
N THR A 62 -6.15 -4.92 3.15
CA THR A 62 -6.15 -4.07 1.96
C THR A 62 -6.43 -2.64 2.39
N VAL A 63 -5.65 -1.68 1.90
CA VAL A 63 -6.00 -0.26 2.05
C VAL A 63 -6.85 0.14 0.86
N ILE A 64 -8.05 0.64 1.12
CA ILE A 64 -8.97 1.18 0.14
C ILE A 64 -8.78 2.70 0.10
N TYR A 65 -8.80 3.26 -1.10
CA TYR A 65 -8.83 4.70 -1.34
C TYR A 65 -10.16 5.01 -2.02
N GLU A 66 -11.06 5.60 -1.25
CA GLU A 66 -12.41 5.94 -1.69
C GLU A 66 -12.50 7.43 -2.00
N LEU A 67 -13.34 7.80 -2.97
CA LEU A 67 -13.64 9.19 -3.24
C LEU A 67 -14.38 9.79 -2.04
N ASN A 68 -13.86 10.89 -1.48
CA ASN A 68 -14.55 11.59 -0.41
C ASN A 68 -15.43 12.68 -1.00
N ALA A 69 -16.67 12.31 -1.31
CA ALA A 69 -17.69 13.21 -1.80
C ALA A 69 -18.91 13.17 -0.88
N ASN A 70 -19.56 14.32 -0.69
CA ASN A 70 -20.83 14.38 0.03
C ASN A 70 -21.98 13.76 -0.80
N ARG A 71 -23.19 13.70 -0.22
CA ARG A 71 -24.37 13.12 -0.88
C ARG A 71 -24.77 13.82 -2.19
N ASN A 72 -24.33 15.07 -2.37
CA ASN A 72 -24.58 15.86 -3.57
C ASN A 72 -23.50 15.66 -4.64
N GLY A 73 -22.47 14.83 -4.37
CA GLY A 73 -21.35 14.57 -5.27
C GLY A 73 -20.26 15.64 -5.24
N GLU A 74 -20.30 16.57 -4.28
CA GLU A 74 -19.26 17.58 -4.09
C GLU A 74 -18.11 16.99 -3.29
N LEU A 75 -16.89 17.18 -3.77
CA LEU A 75 -15.69 16.68 -3.11
C LEU A 75 -15.35 17.50 -1.87
N ASP A 76 -14.87 16.79 -0.84
CA ASP A 76 -14.09 17.43 0.21
C ASP A 76 -12.76 17.90 -0.40
N ALA A 77 -12.61 19.20 -0.61
CA ALA A 77 -11.42 19.74 -1.27
C ALA A 77 -10.13 19.57 -0.45
N ASP A 78 -10.25 19.50 0.88
CA ASP A 78 -9.11 19.31 1.78
C ASP A 78 -8.68 17.84 1.80
N GLN A 79 -9.64 16.92 1.74
CA GLN A 79 -9.39 15.48 1.74
C GLN A 79 -10.24 14.76 0.69
N PRO A 80 -9.97 14.92 -0.62
CA PRO A 80 -10.82 14.38 -1.69
C PRO A 80 -10.74 12.86 -1.83
N VAL A 81 -9.82 12.22 -1.09
CA VAL A 81 -9.64 10.78 -1.04
C VAL A 81 -9.57 10.33 0.41
N HIS A 82 -10.44 9.40 0.80
CA HIS A 82 -10.50 8.83 2.14
C HIS A 82 -9.86 7.43 2.15
N PRO A 83 -8.66 7.28 2.74
CA PRO A 83 -8.02 5.97 2.88
C PRO A 83 -8.47 5.24 4.16
N TYR A 84 -8.80 3.96 4.04
CA TYR A 84 -9.13 3.08 5.18
C TYR A 84 -8.71 1.64 4.93
N TRP A 85 -8.60 0.83 5.99
CA TRP A 85 -8.34 -0.61 5.90
C TRP A 85 -9.61 -1.41 5.70
N ILE A 86 -9.53 -2.48 4.92
CA ILE A 86 -10.35 -3.67 5.08
C ILE A 86 -9.46 -4.80 5.61
N LYS A 87 -9.80 -5.33 6.78
CA LYS A 87 -9.02 -6.35 7.48
C LYS A 87 -9.38 -7.78 7.03
N TYR A 88 -9.04 -8.13 5.79
CA TYR A 88 -9.31 -9.46 5.24
C TYR A 88 -8.59 -10.61 5.95
N ALA A 89 -7.50 -10.34 6.67
CA ALA A 89 -6.85 -11.36 7.49
C ALA A 89 -7.67 -11.70 8.77
N ASP A 90 -8.64 -10.84 9.12
CA ASP A 90 -9.51 -10.97 10.28
C ASP A 90 -10.96 -11.30 9.85
N LYS A 91 -11.92 -10.39 10.09
CA LYS A 91 -13.34 -10.56 9.74
C LYS A 91 -13.79 -9.70 8.56
N GLY A 92 -12.85 -9.07 7.84
CA GLY A 92 -13.16 -8.16 6.74
C GLY A 92 -13.74 -6.81 7.20
N GLN A 93 -13.55 -6.44 8.46
CA GLN A 93 -14.04 -5.17 9.00
C GLN A 93 -13.29 -3.97 8.40
N LYS A 94 -13.98 -2.82 8.34
CA LYS A 94 -13.39 -1.54 7.97
C LYS A 94 -12.77 -0.86 9.19
N ASP A 95 -11.50 -0.45 9.08
CA ASP A 95 -10.81 0.32 10.12
C ASP A 95 -10.17 1.59 9.54
N GLU A 96 -10.25 2.70 10.26
CA GLU A 96 -9.52 3.92 9.90
C GLU A 96 -8.00 3.71 9.96
N LEU A 97 -7.27 4.47 9.14
CA LEU A 97 -5.82 4.60 9.35
C LEU A 97 -5.57 5.30 10.69
N ASN A 98 -4.55 4.88 11.44
CA ASN A 98 -4.12 5.67 12.61
C ASN A 98 -3.23 6.85 12.18
N TYR A 99 -2.91 7.76 13.11
CA TYR A 99 -2.12 8.97 12.82
C TYR A 99 -0.76 8.64 12.18
N ILE A 100 -0.05 7.64 12.69
CA ILE A 100 1.27 7.22 12.19
C ILE A 100 1.15 6.68 10.76
N GLN A 101 0.16 5.82 10.51
CA GLN A 101 -0.10 5.24 9.19
C GLN A 101 -0.45 6.32 8.17
N ARG A 102 -1.30 7.29 8.55
CA ARG A 102 -1.62 8.44 7.69
C ARG A 102 -0.39 9.29 7.39
N LYS A 103 0.45 9.58 8.38
CA LYS A 103 1.54 10.55 8.21
C LYS A 103 2.77 9.96 7.49
N PHE A 104 3.03 8.67 7.64
CA PHE A 104 4.29 8.06 7.22
C PHE A 104 4.16 6.89 6.23
N ALA A 105 2.99 6.28 6.10
CA ALA A 105 2.79 5.10 5.25
C ALA A 105 1.73 5.32 4.18
N TYR A 106 0.47 5.05 4.51
CA TYR A 106 -0.64 4.90 3.56
C TYR A 106 -1.43 6.18 3.34
N GLY A 107 -1.07 7.30 3.99
CA GLY A 107 -1.74 8.56 3.70
C GLY A 107 -1.36 9.15 2.36
N LEU A 108 -2.18 10.11 1.93
CA LEU A 108 -2.00 10.87 0.71
C LEU A 108 -1.76 12.35 1.06
N ASN A 109 -0.90 13.00 0.29
CA ASN A 109 -0.91 14.45 0.16
C ASN A 109 -1.70 14.78 -1.10
N THR A 110 -2.69 15.65 -0.96
CA THR A 110 -3.58 16.12 -2.03
C THR A 110 -3.40 17.61 -2.20
N LYS A 111 -3.40 18.07 -3.44
CA LYS A 111 -3.39 19.50 -3.77
C LYS A 111 -4.27 19.74 -4.97
N GLU A 112 -5.28 20.59 -4.83
CA GLU A 112 -6.05 21.04 -5.99
C GLU A 112 -5.15 21.86 -6.92
N VAL A 113 -5.12 21.48 -8.20
CA VAL A 113 -4.33 22.17 -9.24
C VAL A 113 -5.20 22.95 -10.20
N LYS A 114 -6.46 22.52 -10.36
CA LYS A 114 -7.54 23.18 -11.11
C LYS A 114 -8.87 22.75 -10.47
N PRO A 115 -9.98 23.47 -10.69
CA PRO A 115 -11.29 23.09 -10.17
C PRO A 115 -11.62 21.61 -10.45
N GLY A 116 -11.72 20.81 -9.39
CA GLY A 116 -12.02 19.38 -9.47
C GLY A 116 -10.89 18.51 -10.04
N VAL A 117 -9.65 19.00 -10.06
CA VAL A 117 -8.46 18.24 -10.46
C VAL A 117 -7.40 18.36 -9.37
N PHE A 118 -6.95 17.23 -8.84
CA PHE A 118 -6.00 17.20 -7.71
C PHE A 118 -4.74 16.43 -8.07
N ASP A 119 -3.56 16.98 -7.75
CA ASP A 119 -2.33 16.22 -7.65
C ASP A 119 -2.37 15.40 -6.36
N VAL A 120 -2.13 14.09 -6.48
CA VAL A 120 -2.21 13.12 -5.41
C VAL A 120 -0.89 12.38 -5.29
N ARG A 121 -0.31 12.37 -4.09
CA ARG A 121 0.99 11.74 -3.81
C ARG A 121 0.91 10.91 -2.55
N PHE A 122 1.49 9.72 -2.55
CA PHE A 122 1.73 9.00 -1.31
C PHE A 122 2.68 9.77 -0.40
N VAL A 123 2.40 9.77 0.91
CA VAL A 123 3.33 10.32 1.91
C VAL A 123 4.66 9.56 1.90
N CYS A 124 4.62 8.23 1.68
CA CYS A 124 5.79 7.36 1.68
C CYS A 124 6.54 7.30 0.34
N TYR A 125 5.89 7.65 -0.78
CA TYR A 125 6.48 7.49 -2.12
C TYR A 125 6.02 8.58 -3.11
N LYS A 126 6.54 9.81 -2.91
CA LYS A 126 6.18 10.99 -3.71
C LYS A 126 6.51 10.89 -5.21
N LYS A 127 7.38 9.96 -5.61
CA LYS A 127 7.78 9.74 -7.01
C LYS A 127 6.62 9.22 -7.86
N LEU A 128 5.68 8.48 -7.27
CA LEU A 128 4.47 8.05 -7.97
C LEU A 128 3.51 9.22 -8.06
N ALA A 129 3.49 9.86 -9.22
CA ALA A 129 2.55 10.93 -9.56
C ALA A 129 1.19 10.34 -9.87
N MET A 130 0.16 10.87 -9.21
CA MET A 130 -1.22 10.51 -9.48
C MET A 130 -2.08 11.76 -9.61
N THR A 131 -3.13 11.68 -10.41
CA THR A 131 -4.08 12.78 -10.61
C THR A 131 -5.50 12.29 -10.38
N LEU A 132 -6.23 12.94 -9.47
CA LEU A 132 -7.67 12.73 -9.32
C LEU A 132 -8.40 13.68 -10.27
N MET A 133 -9.19 13.13 -11.20
CA MET A 133 -10.04 13.91 -12.11
C MET A 133 -11.18 13.08 -12.68
N LYS A 134 -12.18 13.74 -13.27
CA LYS A 134 -13.27 13.04 -13.98
C LYS A 134 -12.76 12.42 -15.29
N HIS A 135 -13.23 11.21 -15.59
CA HIS A 135 -13.05 10.56 -16.88
C HIS A 135 -14.25 10.84 -17.81
N THR A 136 -14.22 10.30 -19.04
CA THR A 136 -15.30 10.43 -20.03
C THR A 136 -16.63 9.80 -19.57
N ASP A 137 -16.59 8.92 -18.58
CA ASP A 137 -17.76 8.34 -17.91
C ASP A 137 -18.41 9.29 -16.88
N GLY A 138 -17.86 10.49 -16.69
CA GLY A 138 -18.33 11.50 -15.73
C GLY A 138 -17.97 11.22 -14.27
N LYS A 139 -17.28 10.11 -13.97
CA LYS A 139 -16.88 9.71 -12.62
C LYS A 139 -15.43 10.09 -12.34
N TYR A 140 -15.12 10.31 -11.07
CA TYR A 140 -13.76 10.54 -10.63
C TYR A 140 -12.94 9.26 -10.63
N HIS A 141 -11.72 9.37 -11.13
CA HIS A 141 -10.73 8.29 -11.17
C HIS A 141 -9.35 8.82 -10.78
N ILE A 142 -8.48 7.91 -10.35
CA ILE A 142 -7.06 8.20 -10.15
C ILE A 142 -6.30 7.79 -11.41
N PHE A 143 -5.67 8.77 -12.05
CA PHE A 143 -4.81 8.55 -13.20
C PHE A 143 -3.35 8.49 -12.77
N ALA A 144 -2.60 7.57 -13.35
CA ALA A 144 -1.15 7.47 -13.20
C ALA A 144 -0.50 7.11 -14.54
N THR A 145 0.80 7.32 -14.64
CA THR A 145 1.57 6.75 -15.75
C THR A 145 1.87 5.30 -15.43
N ILE A 146 1.36 4.38 -16.26
CA ILE A 146 1.62 2.94 -16.19
C ILE A 146 2.08 2.49 -17.57
N GLY A 147 3.25 1.88 -17.68
CA GLY A 147 3.81 1.42 -18.95
C GLY A 147 4.01 2.54 -19.96
N LYS A 148 4.42 3.74 -19.50
CA LYS A 148 4.56 4.98 -20.29
C LYS A 148 3.25 5.53 -20.87
N LYS A 149 2.10 5.03 -20.41
CA LYS A 149 0.77 5.48 -20.85
C LYS A 149 -0.02 6.05 -19.69
N GLN A 150 -0.96 6.94 -19.98
CA GLN A 150 -1.91 7.39 -18.98
C GLN A 150 -2.97 6.31 -18.75
N ALA A 151 -3.12 5.89 -17.50
CA ALA A 151 -4.04 4.82 -17.14
C ALA A 151 -4.83 5.18 -15.87
N ILE A 152 -6.06 4.69 -15.81
CA ILE A 152 -6.86 4.66 -14.58
C ILE A 152 -6.27 3.56 -13.70
N LEU A 153 -5.75 3.95 -12.54
CA LEU A 153 -5.15 3.04 -11.57
C LEU A 153 -6.24 2.29 -10.81
N ASN A 154 -6.17 0.97 -10.78
CA ASN A 154 -7.12 0.13 -10.06
C ASN A 154 -6.50 -0.50 -8.80
N ARG A 155 -5.26 -0.99 -8.93
CA ARG A 155 -4.58 -1.74 -7.87
C ARG A 155 -3.10 -1.42 -7.82
N ILE A 156 -2.59 -1.28 -6.60
CA ILE A 156 -1.16 -1.32 -6.31
C ILE A 156 -0.88 -2.57 -5.48
N PHE A 157 0.10 -3.36 -5.87
CA PHE A 157 0.56 -4.52 -5.10
C PHE A 157 2.04 -4.40 -4.75
N ALA A 158 2.37 -4.51 -3.46
CA ALA A 158 3.75 -4.50 -2.99
C ALA A 158 4.21 -5.92 -2.61
N LYS A 159 5.19 -6.45 -3.34
CA LYS A 159 5.86 -7.71 -2.97
C LYS A 159 6.94 -7.43 -1.94
N ILE A 160 6.78 -7.98 -0.75
CA ILE A 160 7.72 -7.82 0.36
C ILE A 160 8.33 -9.18 0.71
N GLU A 161 9.66 -9.24 0.80
CA GLU A 161 10.38 -10.45 1.21
C GLU A 161 11.43 -10.09 2.28
N GLY A 162 11.08 -10.35 3.54
CA GLY A 162 11.91 -10.01 4.70
C GLY A 162 11.94 -8.51 5.02
N GLY A 163 12.94 -8.11 5.80
CA GLY A 163 13.07 -6.76 6.34
C GLY A 163 12.50 -6.61 7.75
N SER A 164 12.55 -5.40 8.27
CA SER A 164 11.99 -5.05 9.59
C SER A 164 10.60 -4.46 9.45
N PHE A 165 9.81 -4.45 10.53
CA PHE A 165 8.47 -3.86 10.54
C PHE A 165 8.44 -2.42 9.99
N TRP A 166 9.48 -1.63 10.29
CA TRP A 166 9.65 -0.25 9.84
C TRP A 166 10.35 -0.10 8.48
N LEU A 167 11.08 -1.12 8.04
CA LEU A 167 11.88 -1.11 6.83
C LEU A 167 11.68 -2.44 6.09
N PRO A 168 10.52 -2.64 5.44
CA PRO A 168 10.28 -3.83 4.66
C PRO A 168 11.19 -3.85 3.43
N ASN A 169 11.70 -5.03 3.07
CA ASN A 169 12.42 -5.19 1.83
C ASN A 169 11.41 -5.42 0.69
N ILE A 170 11.15 -4.35 -0.07
CA ILE A 170 10.23 -4.39 -1.21
C ILE A 170 10.98 -4.95 -2.43
N VAL A 171 10.57 -6.13 -2.89
CA VAL A 171 11.12 -6.78 -4.08
C VAL A 171 10.66 -6.04 -5.33
N TYR A 172 9.36 -5.76 -5.42
CA TYR A 172 8.76 -4.93 -6.46
C TYR A 172 7.44 -4.33 -5.99
N VAL A 173 7.03 -3.24 -6.64
CA VAL A 173 5.67 -2.71 -6.66
C VAL A 173 5.09 -2.95 -8.04
N GLU A 174 3.87 -3.45 -8.11
CA GLU A 174 3.08 -3.62 -9.33
C GLU A 174 1.94 -2.61 -9.33
N LEU A 175 1.81 -1.85 -10.41
CA LEU A 175 0.65 -1.01 -10.71
C LEU A 175 -0.18 -1.73 -11.76
N LYS A 176 -1.47 -1.91 -11.49
CA LYS A 176 -2.43 -2.46 -12.44
C LYS A 176 -3.58 -1.47 -12.64
N GLY A 177 -3.95 -1.26 -13.89
CA GLY A 177 -4.96 -0.29 -14.27
C GLY A 177 -5.54 -0.55 -15.66
N ILE A 178 -6.28 0.44 -16.15
CA ILE A 178 -6.89 0.44 -17.48
C ILE A 178 -6.33 1.62 -18.26
N GLU A 179 -5.76 1.37 -19.43
CA GLU A 179 -5.30 2.42 -20.35
C GLU A 179 -6.48 3.32 -20.73
N ALA A 180 -6.33 4.64 -20.53
CA ALA A 180 -7.44 5.59 -20.69
C ALA A 180 -7.93 5.69 -22.15
N GLU A 181 -7.03 5.52 -23.12
CA GLU A 181 -7.36 5.62 -24.55
C GLU A 181 -8.03 4.34 -25.10
N THR A 182 -7.53 3.17 -24.70
CA THR A 182 -7.92 1.90 -25.33
C THR A 182 -8.87 1.06 -24.48
N GLY A 183 -9.01 1.37 -23.19
CA GLY A 183 -9.76 0.54 -22.25
C GLY A 183 -9.12 -0.81 -21.93
N LYS A 184 -7.90 -1.08 -22.41
CA LYS A 184 -7.18 -2.34 -22.16
C LYS A 184 -6.52 -2.34 -20.80
N GLU A 185 -6.45 -3.51 -20.19
CA GLU A 185 -5.68 -3.69 -18.95
C GLU A 185 -4.19 -3.45 -19.21
N ILE A 186 -3.55 -2.70 -18.32
CA ILE A 186 -2.12 -2.41 -18.35
C ILE A 186 -1.52 -2.62 -16.96
N THR A 187 -0.29 -3.15 -16.95
CA THR A 187 0.46 -3.42 -15.72
C THR A 187 1.90 -2.97 -15.87
N GLU A 188 2.47 -2.42 -14.80
CA GLU A 188 3.89 -2.07 -14.70
C GLU A 188 4.45 -2.54 -13.36
N ARG A 189 5.68 -3.06 -13.35
CA ARG A 189 6.43 -3.35 -12.14
C ARG A 189 7.68 -2.50 -12.06
N PHE A 190 7.99 -2.00 -10.86
CA PHE A 190 9.23 -1.30 -10.57
C PHE A 190 9.73 -1.63 -9.17
N LYS A 191 11.02 -1.40 -8.92
CA LYS A 191 11.60 -1.48 -7.57
C LYS A 191 11.71 -0.05 -7.00
N PRO A 192 11.06 0.26 -5.86
CA PRO A 192 10.96 1.62 -5.34
C PRO A 192 12.26 2.20 -4.78
#